data_AF-A0A519W0Q8-F1
#
_entry.id   AF-A0A519W0Q8-F1
#
_cell.length_a   1.000
_cell.length_b   1.000
_cell.length_c   1.000
_cell.angle_alpha   90.00
_cell.angle_beta   90.00
_cell.angle_gamma   90.00
#
_symmetry.space_group_name_H-M   'P 1'
#
loop_
_entity.id
_entity.type
_entity.pdbx_description
1 polymer ?
#
loop_
_entity_poly.entity_id
_entity_poly.type
_entity_poly.pdbx_seq_one_letter_code
_entity_poly.pdbx_strand_id
1 'polypeptide(L)'
;MLTITRNSVPILTNIPPDLGDYVQKQRNGIDFATLNFVQIGDTPTDLQLDDSVTILGTIYSVISKPPVVEKIDSRKHRFQCIFEAEHYKMKRVKYFFLNPANNLKEKAFTIMGDLSVFVGLLKLNLDRDNPG
;
A
#
# COMPACT_ATOMS: atom_id res chain seq x y z
N MET A 1 -15.58 -8.10 13.68
CA MET A 1 -15.06 -6.74 13.88
C MET A 1 -13.65 -6.68 13.35
N LEU A 2 -13.27 -5.55 12.75
CA LEU A 2 -11.96 -5.36 12.16
C LEU A 2 -11.02 -4.64 13.12
N THR A 3 -9.73 -4.93 12.99
CA THR A 3 -8.65 -4.30 13.73
C THR A 3 -7.60 -3.81 12.75
N ILE A 4 -7.26 -2.52 12.84
CA ILE A 4 -6.13 -1.94 12.11
C ILE A 4 -4.90 -2.02 13.02
N THR A 5 -3.79 -2.49 12.45
CA THR A 5 -2.53 -2.69 13.13
C THR A 5 -1.40 -1.92 12.45
N ARG A 6 -0.45 -1.44 13.25
CA ARG A 6 0.84 -0.89 12.82
C ARG A 6 1.93 -1.82 13.30
N ASN A 7 2.70 -2.42 12.39
CA ASN A 7 3.74 -3.39 12.74
C ASN A 7 3.23 -4.48 13.71
N SER A 8 2.04 -5.03 13.42
CA SER A 8 1.33 -6.02 14.24
C SER A 8 0.79 -5.51 15.59
N VAL A 9 1.00 -4.23 15.94
CA VAL A 9 0.43 -3.60 17.14
C VAL A 9 -0.96 -3.02 16.80
N PRO A 10 -2.04 -3.39 17.51
CA PRO A 10 -3.36 -2.80 17.29
C PRO A 10 -3.36 -1.29 17.58
N ILE A 11 -3.82 -0.49 16.60
CA ILE A 11 -3.96 0.98 16.74
C ILE A 11 -5.41 1.44 16.70
N LEU A 12 -6.27 0.67 16.02
CA LEU A 12 -7.73 0.83 16.05
C LEU A 12 -8.35 -0.55 16.16
N THR A 13 -9.24 -0.73 17.12
CA THR A 13 -9.91 -2.00 17.39
C THR A 13 -11.42 -1.80 17.28
N ASN A 14 -12.15 -2.91 17.14
CA ASN A 14 -13.61 -2.93 17.16
C ASN A 14 -14.26 -2.08 16.05
N ILE A 15 -13.62 -1.99 14.88
CA ILE A 15 -14.19 -1.29 13.73
C ILE A 15 -15.38 -2.13 13.21
N PRO A 16 -16.62 -1.62 13.28
CA PRO A 16 -17.76 -2.29 12.68
C PRO A 16 -17.71 -2.12 11.17
N PRO A 17 -18.07 -3.15 10.38
CA PRO A 17 -18.25 -2.98 8.95
C PRO A 17 -19.44 -2.06 8.67
N ASP A 18 -19.27 -1.11 7.75
CA ASP A 18 -20.33 -0.24 7.23
C ASP A 18 -20.92 -0.82 5.93
N LEU A 19 -22.13 -0.38 5.55
CA LEU A 19 -22.79 -0.78 4.30
C LEU A 19 -21.99 -0.38 3.05
N GLY A 20 -21.16 0.66 3.16
CA GLY A 20 -20.26 1.11 2.09
C GLY A 20 -18.95 0.32 2.00
N ASP A 21 -18.73 -0.65 2.88
CA ASP A 21 -17.48 -1.40 2.91
C ASP A 21 -17.52 -2.56 1.93
N TYR A 22 -16.46 -2.70 1.14
CA TYR A 22 -16.36 -3.77 0.17
C TYR A 22 -14.91 -4.18 -0.06
N VAL A 23 -14.75 -5.42 -0.49
CA VAL A 23 -13.51 -5.95 -1.03
C VAL A 23 -13.71 -6.16 -2.52
N GLN A 24 -12.86 -5.56 -3.33
CA GLN A 24 -12.87 -5.75 -4.78
C GLN A 24 -11.68 -6.62 -5.19
N LYS A 25 -11.97 -7.83 -5.66
CA LYS A 25 -10.99 -8.77 -6.24
C LYS A 25 -11.34 -9.05 -7.69
N GLN A 26 -10.37 -8.87 -8.58
CA GLN A 26 -10.51 -9.22 -9.99
C GLN A 26 -9.27 -9.96 -10.49
N ARG A 27 -9.45 -10.82 -11.50
CA ARG A 27 -8.35 -11.60 -12.11
C ARG A 27 -7.25 -10.74 -12.77
N ASN A 28 -7.54 -9.48 -13.09
CA ASN A 28 -6.59 -8.54 -13.70
C ASN A 28 -5.67 -7.84 -12.67
N GLY A 29 -5.65 -8.29 -11.42
CA GLY A 29 -4.75 -7.76 -10.39
C GLY A 29 -5.33 -6.61 -9.56
N ILE A 30 -6.60 -6.24 -9.77
CA ILE A 30 -7.31 -5.35 -8.85
C ILE A 30 -7.63 -6.13 -7.57
N ASP A 31 -7.03 -5.71 -6.45
CA ASP A 31 -7.28 -6.29 -5.12
C ASP A 31 -7.11 -5.23 -4.03
N PHE A 32 -8.23 -4.67 -3.57
CA PHE A 32 -8.26 -3.70 -2.49
C PHE A 32 -9.54 -3.81 -1.67
N ALA A 33 -9.50 -3.26 -0.47
CA ALA A 33 -10.61 -3.13 0.44
C ALA A 33 -10.87 -1.65 0.72
N THR A 34 -12.13 -1.24 0.65
CA THR A 34 -12.58 0.07 1.12
C THR A 34 -13.26 -0.11 2.47
N LEU A 35 -12.80 0.65 3.47
CA LEU A 35 -13.38 0.67 4.81
C LEU A 35 -13.76 2.10 5.18
N ASN A 36 -15.01 2.27 5.61
CA ASN A 36 -15.59 3.50 6.08
C ASN A 36 -16.05 3.29 7.52
N PHE A 37 -15.55 4.09 8.44
CA PHE A 37 -15.92 3.93 9.84
C PHE A 37 -15.86 5.24 10.59
N VAL A 38 -16.53 5.29 11.73
CA VAL A 38 -16.50 6.44 12.64
C VAL A 38 -15.66 6.09 13.86
N GLN A 39 -14.63 6.89 14.11
CA GLN A 39 -13.89 6.86 15.36
C GLN A 39 -14.48 7.89 16.31
N ILE A 40 -14.73 7.47 17.55
CA ILE A 40 -15.09 8.36 18.66
C ILE A 40 -13.83 8.68 19.46
N GLY A 41 -13.51 9.96 19.60
CA GLY A 41 -12.31 10.43 20.28
C GLY A 41 -12.07 11.92 20.02
N ASP A 42 -11.28 12.55 20.88
CA ASP A 42 -10.97 13.98 20.77
C ASP A 42 -9.98 14.28 19.63
N THR A 43 -9.06 13.34 19.38
CA THR A 43 -8.13 13.36 18.25
C THR A 43 -8.33 12.13 17.36
N PRO A 44 -8.36 12.29 16.03
CA PRO A 44 -8.38 11.14 15.12
C PRO A 44 -7.05 10.38 15.19
N THR A 45 -7.11 9.05 15.09
CA THR A 45 -5.89 8.26 14.96
C THR A 45 -5.19 8.59 13.65
N ASP A 46 -3.90 8.91 13.72
CA ASP A 46 -3.06 9.14 12.56
C ASP A 46 -2.75 7.80 11.89
N LEU A 47 -3.44 7.51 10.78
CA LEU A 47 -3.21 6.33 9.96
C LEU A 47 -2.10 6.61 8.94
N GLN A 48 -1.11 5.73 8.92
CA GLN A 48 0.12 5.88 8.16
C GLN A 48 0.22 4.82 7.07
N LEU A 49 1.17 5.02 6.16
CA LEU A 49 1.55 3.99 5.19
C LEU A 49 1.97 2.72 5.94
N ASP A 50 1.64 1.58 5.35
CA ASP A 50 1.88 0.23 5.87
C ASP A 50 1.04 -0.17 7.11
N ASP A 51 0.18 0.71 7.62
CA ASP A 51 -0.90 0.28 8.52
C ASP A 51 -1.81 -0.72 7.81
N SER A 52 -2.23 -1.76 8.51
CA SER A 52 -2.82 -2.94 7.88
C SER A 52 -4.04 -3.47 8.61
N VAL A 53 -4.94 -4.10 7.85
CA VAL A 53 -6.14 -4.76 8.32
C VAL A 53 -6.20 -6.16 7.71
N THR A 54 -6.61 -7.14 8.52
CA THR A 54 -6.84 -8.51 8.02
C THR A 54 -8.32 -8.69 7.73
N ILE A 55 -8.66 -9.01 6.49
CA ILE A 55 -10.03 -9.25 6.04
C ILE A 55 -10.08 -10.64 5.41
N LEU A 56 -10.90 -11.53 5.96
CA LEU A 56 -11.07 -12.91 5.47
C LEU A 56 -9.74 -13.66 5.25
N GLY A 57 -8.80 -13.50 6.17
CA GLY A 57 -7.48 -14.15 6.12
C GLY A 57 -6.47 -13.51 5.15
N THR A 58 -6.84 -12.44 4.44
CA THR A 58 -5.93 -11.66 3.59
C THR A 58 -5.55 -10.35 4.29
N ILE A 59 -4.26 -9.99 4.25
CA ILE A 59 -3.77 -8.72 4.79
C ILE A 59 -3.84 -7.64 3.71
N TYR A 60 -4.43 -6.52 4.05
CA TYR A 60 -4.48 -5.31 3.22
C TYR A 60 -3.78 -4.17 3.95
N SER A 61 -3.02 -3.34 3.25
CA SER A 61 -2.26 -2.23 3.84
C SER A 61 -2.57 -0.89 3.16
N VAL A 62 -2.42 0.20 3.89
CA VAL A 62 -2.39 1.55 3.30
C VAL A 62 -1.11 1.69 2.49
N ILE A 63 -1.21 1.76 1.16
CA ILE A 63 -0.03 1.75 0.28
C ILE A 63 0.07 3.04 -0.54
N SER A 64 -0.97 3.38 -1.31
CA SER A 64 -0.91 4.50 -2.27
C SER A 64 -1.57 5.78 -1.80
N LYS A 65 -2.67 5.69 -1.06
CA LYS A 65 -3.50 6.85 -0.69
C LYS A 65 -3.62 6.97 0.83
N PRO A 66 -3.32 8.15 1.40
CA PRO A 66 -3.64 8.40 2.80
C PRO A 66 -5.17 8.35 2.98
N PRO A 67 -5.64 7.97 4.17
CA PRO A 67 -7.06 7.95 4.46
C PRO A 67 -7.63 9.37 4.51
N VAL A 68 -8.88 9.51 4.09
CA VAL A 68 -9.62 10.77 4.21
C VAL A 68 -10.30 10.78 5.57
N VAL A 69 -10.06 11.84 6.34
CA VAL A 69 -10.64 12.02 7.68
C VAL A 69 -11.50 13.27 7.69
N GLU A 70 -12.79 13.10 7.98
CA GLU A 70 -13.77 14.19 8.08
C GLU A 70 -14.26 14.31 9.52
N LYS A 71 -14.19 15.51 10.10
CA LYS A 71 -14.76 15.78 11.42
C LYS A 71 -16.28 16.01 11.28
N ILE A 72 -17.06 15.07 11.79
CA ILE A 72 -18.54 15.13 11.74
C ILE A 72 -19.16 15.66 13.03
N ASP A 73 -18.43 15.62 14.13
CA ASP A 73 -18.84 16.17 15.44
C ASP A 73 -17.59 16.54 16.24
N SER A 74 -17.78 17.24 17.36
CA SER A 74 -16.77 17.54 18.38
C SER A 74 -15.80 16.39 18.67
N ARG A 75 -16.33 15.17 18.83
CA ARG A 75 -15.59 13.94 19.18
C ARG A 75 -15.77 12.80 18.18
N LYS A 76 -16.28 13.08 16.96
CA LYS A 76 -16.54 12.03 15.97
C LYS A 76 -15.84 12.36 14.66
N HIS A 77 -15.06 11.39 14.19
CA HIS A 77 -14.26 11.49 12.98
C HIS A 77 -14.65 10.34 12.05
N ARG A 78 -15.08 10.68 10.84
CA ARG A 78 -15.38 9.71 9.78
C ARG A 78 -14.11 9.46 8.98
N PHE A 79 -13.75 8.19 8.86
CA PHE A 79 -12.63 7.71 8.07
C PHE A 79 -13.15 7.09 6.78
N GLN A 80 -12.48 7.40 5.67
CA GLN A 80 -12.61 6.68 4.40
C GLN A 80 -11.22 6.19 4.00
N CYS A 81 -11.04 4.87 4.05
CA CYS A 81 -9.75 4.23 3.87
C CYS A 81 -9.78 3.28 2.67
N ILE A 82 -8.69 3.27 1.90
CA ILE A 82 -8.44 2.26 0.87
C ILE A 82 -7.21 1.48 1.29
N PHE A 83 -7.38 0.18 1.53
CA PHE A 83 -6.31 -0.74 1.84
C PHE A 83 -6.07 -1.63 0.62
N GLU A 84 -4.83 -1.72 0.17
CA GLU A 84 -4.43 -2.44 -1.03
C GLU A 84 -3.72 -3.75 -0.64
N ALA A 85 -3.87 -4.78 -1.47
CA ALA A 85 -3.18 -6.04 -1.26
C ALA A 85 -1.66 -5.90 -1.40
N GLU A 86 -0.90 -6.86 -0.86
CA GLU A 86 0.55 -6.80 -0.76
C GLU A 86 1.27 -6.60 -2.10
N HIS A 87 0.74 -7.14 -3.21
CA HIS A 87 1.36 -6.97 -4.53
C HIS A 87 1.39 -5.52 -5.02
N TYR A 88 0.54 -4.63 -4.47
CA TYR A 88 0.66 -3.20 -4.75
C TYR A 88 1.92 -2.58 -4.16
N LYS A 89 2.51 -3.17 -3.09
CA LYS A 89 3.80 -2.72 -2.56
C LYS A 89 4.93 -2.92 -3.57
N MET A 90 4.82 -3.92 -4.45
CA MET A 90 5.81 -4.16 -5.50
C MET A 90 5.88 -3.01 -6.52
N LYS A 91 4.80 -2.22 -6.69
CA LYS A 91 4.84 -0.98 -7.52
C LYS A 91 5.75 0.10 -6.92
N ARG A 92 6.16 -0.02 -5.66
CA ARG A 92 7.04 0.94 -4.96
C ARG A 92 8.53 0.59 -5.09
N VAL A 93 8.89 -0.51 -5.74
CA VAL A 93 10.30 -0.93 -5.89
C VAL A 93 11.06 0.08 -6.76
N LYS A 94 12.21 0.54 -6.24
CA LYS A 94 13.17 1.41 -6.94
C LYS A 94 14.48 0.66 -7.07
N TYR A 95 14.94 0.42 -8.28
CA TYR A 95 16.25 -0.20 -8.53
C TYR A 95 17.29 0.89 -8.81
N PHE A 96 18.43 0.83 -8.12
CA PHE A 96 19.56 1.73 -8.33
C PHE A 96 20.70 0.97 -8.99
N PHE A 97 21.04 1.33 -10.21
CA PHE A 97 22.27 0.87 -10.86
C PHE A 97 23.40 1.82 -10.44
N LEU A 98 24.26 1.37 -9.53
CA LEU A 98 25.48 2.07 -9.17
C LEU A 98 26.58 1.61 -10.14
N ASN A 99 27.09 2.52 -10.97
CA ASN A 99 28.26 2.24 -11.80
C ASN A 99 29.50 2.17 -10.88
N PRO A 100 30.30 1.08 -10.90
CA PRO A 100 31.52 0.96 -10.08
C PRO A 100 32.56 2.07 -10.32
N ALA A 101 32.54 2.73 -11.48
CA ALA A 101 33.43 3.84 -11.83
C ALA A 101 32.88 5.23 -11.45
N ASN A 102 31.70 5.32 -10.83
CA ASN A 102 31.10 6.59 -10.46
C ASN A 102 31.61 7.07 -9.09
N ASN A 103 32.58 7.97 -9.09
CA ASN A 103 33.17 8.56 -7.87
C ASN A 103 32.21 9.51 -7.12
N LEU A 104 31.12 9.91 -7.76
CA LEU A 104 30.01 10.61 -7.12
C LEU A 104 28.93 9.58 -6.84
N LYS A 105 28.48 9.45 -5.59
CA LYS A 105 27.40 8.54 -5.16
C LYS A 105 26.02 8.96 -5.71
N GLU A 106 25.98 9.49 -6.92
CA GLU A 106 24.79 9.99 -7.60
C GLU A 106 24.21 8.90 -8.50
N LYS A 107 22.87 8.84 -8.50
CA LYS A 107 22.11 7.84 -9.25
C LYS A 107 22.29 8.10 -10.74
N ALA A 108 22.92 7.18 -11.48
CA ALA A 108 23.09 7.30 -12.93
C ALA A 108 21.74 7.29 -13.67
N PHE A 109 20.76 6.53 -13.17
CA PHE A 109 19.35 6.61 -13.54
C PHE A 109 18.50 5.85 -12.51
N THR A 110 17.20 6.18 -12.39
CA THR A 110 16.25 5.49 -11.50
C THR A 110 15.16 4.82 -12.33
N ILE A 111 14.87 3.57 -12.04
CA ILE A 111 13.73 2.86 -12.61
C ILE A 111 12.67 2.69 -11.51
N MET A 112 11.47 3.19 -11.79
CA MET A 112 10.25 2.89 -11.04
C MET A 112 9.32 2.12 -11.96
N GLY A 113 8.68 1.08 -11.43
CA GLY A 113 7.78 0.25 -12.22
C GLY A 113 7.16 -0.84 -11.37
N ASP A 114 6.27 -1.61 -11.97
CA ASP A 114 5.77 -2.85 -11.39
C ASP A 114 6.66 -4.04 -11.77
N LEU A 115 6.31 -5.25 -11.31
CA LEU A 115 7.07 -6.46 -11.56
C LEU A 115 7.27 -6.73 -13.07
N SER A 116 6.30 -6.36 -13.91
CA SER A 116 6.41 -6.59 -15.36
C SER A 116 7.51 -5.74 -15.98
N VAL A 117 7.66 -4.49 -15.52
CA VAL A 117 8.73 -3.58 -15.93
C VAL A 117 10.09 -4.15 -15.51
N PHE A 118 10.22 -4.62 -14.27
CA PHE A 118 11.48 -5.19 -13.78
C PHE A 118 11.85 -6.51 -14.46
N VAL A 119 10.90 -7.41 -14.69
CA VAL A 119 11.11 -8.66 -15.43
C VAL A 119 11.48 -8.38 -16.88
N GLY A 120 10.82 -7.41 -17.52
CA GLY A 120 11.17 -6.96 -18.87
C GLY A 120 12.61 -6.44 -18.96
N LEU A 121 13.05 -5.64 -17.99
CA LEU A 121 14.42 -5.13 -17.92
C LEU A 121 15.46 -6.22 -17.63
N LEU A 122 15.12 -7.20 -16.80
CA LEU A 122 15.94 -8.39 -16.57
C LEU A 122 16.12 -9.18 -17.87
N LYS A 123 15.02 -9.41 -18.60
CA LYS A 123 15.06 -10.10 -19.89
C LYS A 123 15.89 -9.33 -20.91
N LEU A 124 15.67 -8.02 -21.06
CA LEU A 124 16.46 -7.18 -21.96
C LEU A 124 17.95 -7.16 -21.61
N ASN A 125 18.33 -7.25 -20.33
CA ASN A 125 19.72 -7.40 -19.93
C ASN A 125 20.28 -8.79 -20.24
N LEU A 126 19.52 -9.85 -19.98
CA LEU A 126 19.94 -11.23 -20.31
C LEU A 126 20.12 -11.43 -21.82
N ASP A 127 19.20 -10.89 -22.62
CA ASP A 127 19.26 -10.89 -24.08
C ASP A 127 20.43 -10.03 -24.61
N ARG A 128 21.03 -9.17 -23.78
CA ARG A 128 22.21 -8.36 -24.16
C ARG A 128 23.50 -9.17 -24.15
N ASP A 129 23.61 -10.15 -23.25
CA ASP A 129 24.78 -11.02 -23.13
C ASP A 129 24.70 -12.24 -24.06
N ASN A 130 23.50 -12.61 -24.50
CA ASN A 130 23.30 -13.67 -25.49
C ASN A 130 22.11 -13.35 -26.42
N PRO A 131 22.32 -12.54 -27.49
CA PRO A 131 21.26 -11.97 -28.33
C PRO A 131 20.48 -12.96 -29.21
N GLY A 132 20.67 -14.26 -29.03
CA GLY A 132 20.21 -15.30 -29.97
C GLY A 132 21.25 -15.55 -31.05
#